data_AF-A0A7G1P9A6-F1
#
_entry.id   AF-A0A7G1P9A6-F1
#
_cell.length_a   1.000
_cell.length_b   1.000
_cell.length_c   1.000
_cell.angle_alpha   90.00
_cell.angle_beta   90.00
_cell.angle_gamma   90.00
#
_symmetry.space_group_name_H-M   'P 1'
#
loop_
_entity.id
_entity.type
_entity.pdbx_description
1 polymer ?
#
loop_
_entity_poly.entity_id
_entity_poly.type
_entity_poly.pdbx_seq_one_letter_code
_entity_poly.pdbx_strand_id
1 'polypeptide(L)'
;MNEEIANELHSRVERDQAVRSVVASSPERLDEMLSCDRENARWLRGVIRRHGWPGISMVGEAAEICAWVLAQHADKEIVFQHQCLQLLIEAADAHEAPVWQVAFLSDRVSMHAGQPQRYATQYRRLQGGWEPLPVEDLSGLRMRRLSLGLEAIDDCSPDAEMCNAGSRVVGQ
;
A
#
# COMPACT_ATOMS: atom_id res chain seq x y z
N MET A 1 7.36 -6.35 21.49
CA MET A 1 6.92 -6.81 20.16
C MET A 1 5.92 -7.95 20.32
N ASN A 2 4.80 -7.92 19.61
CA ASN A 2 3.76 -8.95 19.60
C ASN A 2 4.01 -9.90 18.42
N GLU A 3 4.68 -11.01 18.71
CA GLU A 3 5.10 -11.99 17.70
C GLU A 3 3.92 -12.69 17.02
N GLU A 4 2.80 -12.86 17.71
CA GLU A 4 1.61 -13.51 17.13
C GLU A 4 1.02 -12.66 16.00
N ILE A 5 0.85 -11.35 16.23
CA ILE A 5 0.36 -10.43 15.19
C ILE A 5 1.40 -10.29 14.08
N ALA A 6 2.69 -10.21 14.41
CA ALA A 6 3.76 -10.09 13.42
C ALA A 6 3.80 -11.31 12.47
N ASN A 7 3.77 -12.53 13.02
CA ASN A 7 3.79 -13.75 12.22
C ASN A 7 2.55 -13.90 11.34
N GLU A 8 1.37 -13.54 11.85
CA GLU A 8 0.13 -13.59 11.07
C GLU A 8 0.11 -12.53 9.96
N LEU A 9 0.70 -11.35 10.18
CA LEU A 9 0.89 -10.33 9.14
C LEU A 9 1.74 -10.87 7.98
N HIS A 10 2.87 -11.50 8.30
CA HIS A 10 3.73 -12.13 7.29
C HIS A 10 2.98 -13.20 6.51
N SER A 11 2.35 -14.17 7.19
CA SER A 11 1.61 -15.25 6.54
C SER A 11 0.48 -14.75 5.61
N ARG A 12 -0.18 -13.65 5.99
CA ARG A 12 -1.23 -13.04 5.17
C ARG A 12 -0.69 -12.39 3.92
N VAL A 13 0.42 -11.67 4.03
CA VAL A 13 1.07 -11.04 2.87
C VAL A 13 1.64 -12.10 1.93
N GLU A 14 2.24 -13.18 2.45
CA GLU A 14 2.69 -14.30 1.62
C GLU A 14 1.54 -14.91 0.79
N ARG A 15 0.39 -15.17 1.43
CA ARG A 15 -0.81 -15.67 0.74
C ARG A 15 -1.35 -14.67 -0.27
N ASP A 16 -1.41 -13.38 0.09
CA ASP A 16 -1.82 -12.30 -0.81
C ASP A 16 -0.94 -12.24 -2.06
N GLN A 17 0.39 -12.21 -1.90
CA GLN A 17 1.32 -12.18 -3.03
C GLN A 17 1.23 -13.45 -3.88
N ALA A 18 1.08 -14.62 -3.26
CA ALA A 18 0.94 -15.88 -3.98
C ALA A 18 -0.31 -15.88 -4.89
N VAL A 19 -1.47 -15.45 -4.36
CA VAL A 19 -2.71 -15.38 -5.15
C VAL A 19 -2.59 -14.32 -6.25
N ARG A 20 -1.98 -13.16 -5.97
CA ARG A 20 -1.76 -12.11 -6.97
C ARG A 20 -0.85 -12.55 -8.11
N SER A 21 0.23 -13.28 -7.80
CA SER A 21 1.14 -13.86 -8.79
C SER A 21 0.42 -14.83 -9.73
N VAL A 22 -0.49 -15.64 -9.17
CA VAL A 22 -1.36 -16.53 -9.95
C VAL A 22 -2.33 -15.74 -10.83
N VAL A 23 -3.00 -14.71 -10.31
CA VAL A 23 -3.95 -13.90 -11.10
C VAL A 23 -3.25 -13.16 -12.24
N ALA A 24 -1.98 -12.81 -12.09
CA ALA A 24 -1.19 -12.19 -13.16
C ALA A 24 -1.05 -13.10 -14.40
N SER A 25 -1.04 -14.42 -14.23
CA SER A 25 -1.01 -15.41 -15.33
C SER A 25 -2.38 -16.00 -15.67
N SER A 26 -3.31 -16.00 -14.71
CA SER A 26 -4.68 -16.52 -14.84
C SER A 26 -5.71 -15.49 -14.35
N PRO A 27 -6.08 -14.50 -15.20
CA PRO A 27 -7.02 -13.43 -14.83
C PRO A 27 -8.40 -13.93 -14.38
N GLU A 28 -8.81 -15.12 -14.82
CA GLU A 28 -10.05 -15.79 -14.42
C GLU A 28 -10.12 -16.11 -12.92
N ARG A 29 -8.98 -16.09 -12.21
CA ARG A 29 -8.90 -16.34 -10.76
C ARG A 29 -9.05 -15.07 -9.91
N LEU A 30 -9.50 -13.97 -10.51
CA LEU A 30 -9.68 -12.67 -9.83
C LEU A 30 -10.52 -12.78 -8.54
N ASP A 31 -11.56 -13.61 -8.54
CA ASP A 31 -12.44 -13.79 -7.37
C ASP A 31 -11.69 -14.34 -6.15
N GLU A 32 -10.66 -15.17 -6.35
CA GLU A 32 -9.84 -15.68 -5.25
C GLU A 32 -9.02 -14.58 -4.60
N MET A 33 -8.43 -13.69 -5.42
CA MET A 33 -7.70 -12.51 -4.94
C MET A 33 -8.63 -11.58 -4.15
N LEU A 34 -9.82 -11.29 -4.69
CA LEU A 34 -10.80 -10.47 -4.00
C LEU A 34 -11.29 -11.11 -2.70
N SER A 35 -11.39 -12.44 -2.63
CA SER A 35 -11.70 -13.14 -1.38
C SER A 35 -10.56 -12.99 -0.35
N CYS A 36 -9.31 -13.17 -0.79
CA CYS A 36 -8.13 -13.00 0.04
C CYS A 36 -8.05 -11.57 0.61
N ASP A 37 -8.26 -10.55 -0.24
CA ASP A 37 -8.27 -9.13 0.15
C ASP A 37 -9.32 -8.85 1.23
N ARG A 38 -10.55 -9.38 1.07
CA ARG A 38 -11.63 -9.22 2.04
C ARG A 38 -11.31 -9.89 3.38
N GLU A 39 -10.72 -11.09 3.35
CA GLU A 39 -10.31 -11.80 4.57
C GLU A 39 -9.20 -11.06 5.31
N ASN A 40 -8.22 -10.55 4.57
CA ASN A 40 -7.12 -9.75 5.12
C ASN A 40 -7.63 -8.43 5.72
N ALA A 41 -8.50 -7.70 5.02
CA ALA A 41 -9.11 -6.49 5.53
C ALA A 41 -9.94 -6.76 6.80
N ARG A 42 -10.72 -7.85 6.84
CA ARG A 42 -11.49 -8.25 8.02
C ARG A 42 -10.57 -8.52 9.21
N TRP A 43 -9.48 -9.25 9.01
CA TRP A 43 -8.53 -9.57 10.07
C TRP A 43 -7.80 -8.33 10.58
N LEU A 44 -7.26 -7.50 9.68
CA LEU A 44 -6.53 -6.28 10.04
C LEU A 44 -7.43 -5.29 10.80
N ARG A 45 -8.70 -5.16 10.40
CA ARG A 45 -9.69 -4.37 11.16
C ARG A 45 -9.85 -4.86 12.59
N GLY A 46 -9.78 -6.18 12.80
CA GLY A 46 -9.80 -6.79 14.14
C GLY A 46 -8.58 -6.43 14.99
N VAL A 47 -7.39 -6.38 14.38
CA VAL A 47 -6.15 -5.91 15.02
C VAL A 47 -6.28 -4.43 15.38
N ILE A 48 -6.64 -3.60 14.41
CA ILE A 48 -6.80 -2.15 14.58
C ILE A 48 -7.76 -1.80 15.70
N ARG A 49 -8.92 -2.48 15.76
CA ARG A 49 -9.92 -2.23 16.81
C ARG A 49 -9.39 -2.51 18.22
N ARG A 50 -8.45 -3.45 18.38
CA ARG A 50 -7.91 -3.84 19.69
C ARG A 50 -6.66 -3.09 20.08
N HIS A 51 -5.82 -2.73 19.10
CA HIS A 51 -4.46 -2.28 19.35
C HIS A 51 -4.11 -0.94 18.70
N GLY A 52 -4.96 -0.39 17.83
CA GLY A 52 -4.59 0.71 16.94
C GLY A 52 -3.79 0.20 15.73
N TRP A 53 -3.14 1.11 15.00
CA TRP A 53 -2.25 0.71 13.90
C TRP A 53 -1.14 -0.20 14.46
N PRO A 54 -0.88 -1.38 13.84
CA PRO A 54 0.22 -2.25 14.25
C PRO A 54 1.57 -1.66 13.79
N GLY A 55 2.01 -0.62 14.46
CA GLY A 55 3.26 0.10 14.17
C GLY A 55 4.54 -0.67 14.53
N ILE A 56 5.68 -0.09 14.18
CA ILE A 56 7.03 -0.67 14.32
C ILE A 56 7.30 -1.20 15.74
N SER A 57 7.01 -0.44 16.80
CA SER A 57 7.28 -0.88 18.18
C SER A 57 6.41 -2.06 18.61
N MET A 58 5.23 -2.20 18.00
CA MET A 58 4.31 -3.28 18.28
C MET A 58 4.73 -4.56 17.58
N VAL A 59 4.99 -4.54 16.28
CA VAL A 59 5.15 -5.76 15.46
C VAL A 59 6.51 -5.90 14.80
N GLY A 60 7.37 -4.89 14.89
CA GLY A 60 8.63 -4.81 14.15
C GLY A 60 8.44 -4.23 12.75
N GLU A 61 9.52 -3.68 12.19
CA GLU A 61 9.49 -2.98 10.89
C GLU A 61 8.95 -3.84 9.75
N ALA A 62 9.42 -5.09 9.64
CA ALA A 62 9.01 -5.98 8.56
C ALA A 62 7.52 -6.31 8.59
N ALA A 63 6.96 -6.52 9.79
CA ALA A 63 5.54 -6.82 9.95
C ALA A 63 4.67 -5.56 9.81
N GLU A 64 5.15 -4.40 10.24
CA GLU A 64 4.46 -3.11 10.03
C GLU A 64 4.23 -2.87 8.53
N ILE A 65 5.25 -3.08 7.70
CA ILE A 65 5.13 -2.99 6.24
C ILE A 65 4.07 -3.98 5.73
N CYS A 66 3.99 -5.18 6.31
CA CYS A 66 2.96 -6.15 5.93
C CYS A 66 1.55 -5.63 6.25
N ALA A 67 1.36 -4.93 7.38
CA ALA A 67 0.07 -4.32 7.71
C ALA A 67 -0.32 -3.24 6.69
N TRP A 68 0.66 -2.42 6.30
CA TRP A 68 0.48 -1.44 5.23
C TRP A 68 0.08 -2.10 3.90
N VAL A 69 0.73 -3.20 3.49
CA VAL A 69 0.38 -3.96 2.27
C VAL A 69 -1.08 -4.43 2.32
N LEU A 70 -1.53 -4.99 3.45
CA LEU A 70 -2.92 -5.43 3.58
C LEU A 70 -3.92 -4.26 3.48
N ALA A 71 -3.60 -3.10 4.05
CA ALA A 71 -4.42 -1.89 3.89
C ALA A 71 -4.40 -1.37 2.44
N GLN A 72 -3.24 -1.42 1.78
CA GLN A 72 -3.05 -1.01 0.40
C GLN A 72 -3.90 -1.84 -0.58
N HIS A 73 -4.12 -3.11 -0.27
CA HIS A 73 -4.88 -4.07 -1.06
C HIS A 73 -6.37 -4.15 -0.71
N ALA A 74 -6.83 -3.41 0.31
CA ALA A 74 -8.24 -3.33 0.71
C ALA A 74 -9.12 -2.49 -0.26
N ASP A 75 -8.90 -2.62 -1.57
CA ASP A 75 -9.48 -1.78 -2.63
C ASP A 75 -11.01 -1.86 -2.75
N LYS A 76 -11.62 -2.95 -2.24
CA LYS A 76 -13.08 -3.11 -2.18
C LYS A 76 -13.68 -2.66 -0.85
N GLU A 77 -12.85 -2.26 0.11
CA GLU A 77 -13.22 -1.86 1.46
C GLU A 77 -12.94 -0.36 1.66
N ILE A 78 -13.50 0.49 0.80
CA ILE A 78 -13.14 1.93 0.70
C ILE A 78 -13.17 2.65 2.04
N VAL A 79 -14.23 2.46 2.84
CA VAL A 79 -14.37 3.09 4.18
C VAL A 79 -13.24 2.65 5.11
N PHE A 80 -12.84 1.37 5.04
CA PHE A 80 -11.74 0.86 5.83
C PHE A 80 -10.40 1.40 5.37
N GLN A 81 -10.18 1.47 4.05
CA GLN A 81 -8.93 2.00 3.51
C GLN A 81 -8.72 3.47 3.93
N HIS A 82 -9.79 4.27 3.99
CA HIS A 82 -9.75 5.61 4.56
C HIS A 82 -9.42 5.62 6.07
N GLN A 83 -10.01 4.70 6.85
CA GLN A 83 -9.70 4.56 8.28
C GLN A 83 -8.22 4.20 8.49
N CYS A 84 -7.69 3.26 7.70
CA CYS A 84 -6.27 2.89 7.72
C CYS A 84 -5.39 4.09 7.38
N LEU A 85 -5.76 4.91 6.39
CA LEU A 85 -5.00 6.11 6.03
C LEU A 85 -4.90 7.10 7.22
N GLN A 86 -5.99 7.34 7.94
CA GLN A 86 -5.94 8.24 9.11
C GLN A 86 -5.02 7.70 10.21
N LEU A 87 -5.14 6.40 10.52
CA LEU A 87 -4.28 5.76 11.52
C LEU A 87 -2.81 5.70 11.10
N LEU A 88 -2.55 5.53 9.81
CA LEU A 88 -1.20 5.51 9.26
C LEU A 88 -0.55 6.90 9.30
N ILE A 89 -1.32 7.98 9.12
CA ILE A 89 -0.85 9.36 9.32
C ILE A 89 -0.41 9.55 10.77
N GLU A 90 -1.25 9.16 11.73
CA GLU A 90 -0.92 9.24 13.16
C GLU A 90 0.31 8.39 13.50
N ALA A 91 0.42 7.18 12.94
CA ALA A 91 1.58 6.32 13.12
C ALA A 91 2.85 6.93 12.53
N ALA A 92 2.77 7.56 11.35
CA ALA A 92 3.91 8.20 10.72
C ALA A 92 4.42 9.41 11.51
N ASP A 93 3.50 10.23 12.05
CA ASP A 93 3.82 11.35 12.94
C ASP A 93 4.48 10.88 14.24
N ALA A 94 4.13 9.66 14.70
CA ALA A 94 4.73 9.01 15.87
C ALA A 94 6.02 8.22 15.56
N HIS A 95 6.52 8.25 14.32
CA HIS A 95 7.64 7.41 13.84
C HIS A 95 7.41 5.89 13.99
N GLU A 96 6.14 5.47 14.00
CA GLU A 96 5.69 4.09 14.06
C GLU A 96 5.38 3.52 12.67
N ALA A 97 5.46 4.34 11.62
CA ALA A 97 5.41 3.96 10.22
C ALA A 97 6.21 4.95 9.36
N PRO A 98 6.82 4.54 8.25
CA PRO A 98 7.45 5.46 7.31
C PRO A 98 6.46 6.38 6.58
N VAL A 99 6.76 7.68 6.46
CA VAL A 99 5.86 8.65 5.80
C VAL A 99 5.57 8.32 4.33
N TRP A 100 6.48 7.62 3.63
CA TRP A 100 6.23 7.20 2.25
C TRP A 100 5.00 6.28 2.13
N GLN A 101 4.67 5.49 3.16
CA GLN A 101 3.51 4.63 3.16
C GLN A 101 2.19 5.42 3.12
N VAL A 102 2.15 6.57 3.81
CA VAL A 102 1.04 7.54 3.75
C VAL A 102 0.84 8.03 2.33
N ALA A 103 1.93 8.38 1.62
CA ALA A 103 1.83 8.87 0.24
C ALA A 103 1.15 7.87 -0.69
N PHE A 104 1.56 6.60 -0.63
CA PHE A 104 0.99 5.55 -1.47
C PHE A 104 -0.47 5.25 -1.15
N LEU A 105 -0.81 5.14 0.15
CA LEU A 105 -2.18 4.85 0.56
C LEU A 105 -3.12 6.05 0.30
N SER A 106 -2.63 7.28 0.46
CA SER A 106 -3.34 8.51 0.12
C SER A 106 -3.70 8.57 -1.36
N ASP A 107 -2.75 8.28 -2.25
CA ASP A 107 -3.00 8.27 -3.69
C ASP A 107 -3.93 7.13 -4.09
N ARG A 108 -3.86 5.96 -3.42
CA ARG A 108 -4.83 4.86 -3.63
C ARG A 108 -6.25 5.25 -3.24
N VAL A 109 -6.41 5.89 -2.09
CA VAL A 109 -7.69 6.41 -1.63
C VAL A 109 -8.24 7.44 -2.62
N SER A 110 -7.39 8.34 -3.10
CA SER A 110 -7.76 9.37 -4.09
C SER A 110 -8.20 8.75 -5.41
N MET A 111 -7.47 7.73 -5.90
CA MET A 111 -7.86 6.95 -7.08
C MET A 111 -9.28 6.41 -6.96
N HIS A 112 -9.62 5.73 -5.86
CA HIS A 112 -10.95 5.15 -5.67
C HIS A 112 -12.06 6.20 -5.51
N ALA A 113 -11.71 7.39 -5.05
CA ALA A 113 -12.60 8.55 -4.99
C ALA A 113 -12.73 9.30 -6.34
N GLY A 114 -12.03 8.85 -7.40
CA GLY A 114 -11.98 9.55 -8.68
C GLY A 114 -11.30 10.92 -8.62
N GLN A 115 -10.49 11.15 -7.58
CA GLN A 115 -9.76 12.39 -7.36
C GLN A 115 -8.35 12.29 -7.94
N PRO A 116 -7.77 13.41 -8.39
CA PRO A 116 -6.35 13.46 -8.72
C PRO A 116 -5.49 13.04 -7.53
N GLN A 117 -4.41 12.32 -7.81
CA GLN A 117 -3.43 11.91 -6.80
C GLN A 117 -2.43 13.04 -6.49
N ARG A 118 -1.75 12.96 -5.34
CA ARG A 118 -0.85 13.99 -4.83
C ARG A 118 0.63 13.64 -5.04
N TYR A 119 0.96 12.35 -4.96
CA TYR A 119 2.36 11.88 -4.98
C TYR A 119 2.72 11.06 -6.23
N ALA A 120 1.78 10.87 -7.15
CA ALA A 120 1.97 10.13 -8.39
C ALA A 120 2.44 8.68 -8.16
N THR A 121 1.90 8.00 -7.14
CA THR A 121 2.27 6.61 -6.84
C THR A 121 1.41 5.58 -7.56
N GLN A 122 0.27 6.00 -8.13
CA GLN A 122 -0.68 5.12 -8.79
C GLN A 122 -0.61 5.27 -10.31
N TYR A 123 -0.57 4.14 -11.01
CA TYR A 123 -0.37 4.08 -12.44
C TYR A 123 -1.45 3.24 -13.11
N ARG A 124 -1.71 3.56 -14.37
CA ARG A 124 -2.50 2.71 -15.27
C ARG A 124 -1.60 2.14 -16.35
N ARG A 125 -1.87 0.90 -16.74
CA ARG A 125 -1.22 0.27 -17.89
C ARG A 125 -1.95 0.69 -19.17
N LEU A 126 -1.20 1.21 -20.14
CA LEU A 126 -1.63 1.53 -21.49
C LEU A 126 -0.83 0.67 -22.49
N GLN A 127 -1.22 0.69 -23.76
CA GLN A 127 -0.49 -0.04 -24.81
C GLN A 127 0.97 0.41 -24.95
N GLY A 128 1.27 1.68 -24.64
CA GLY A 128 2.62 2.26 -24.71
C GLY A 128 3.44 2.19 -23.42
N GLY A 129 2.92 1.59 -22.35
CA GLY A 129 3.62 1.51 -21.06
C GLY A 129 2.74 1.88 -19.87
N TRP A 130 3.38 2.35 -18.80
CA TRP A 130 2.69 2.81 -17.60
C TRP A 130 2.63 4.34 -17.60
N GLU A 131 1.44 4.86 -17.32
CA GLU A 131 1.24 6.30 -17.11
C GLU A 131 0.67 6.54 -15.71
N PRO A 132 1.14 7.59 -15.01
CA PRO A 132 0.54 7.96 -13.74
C PRO A 132 -0.92 8.38 -13.97
N LEU A 133 -1.78 8.07 -13.00
CA LEU A 133 -3.12 8.67 -12.95
C LEU A 133 -3.04 10.20 -12.77
N PRO A 134 -4.11 10.96 -13.08
CA PRO A 134 -4.10 12.42 -12.98
C PRO A 134 -3.54 12.93 -11.65
N VAL A 135 -2.62 13.88 -11.69
CA VAL A 135 -1.96 14.47 -10.50
C VAL A 135 -2.50 15.87 -10.29
N GLU A 136 -2.81 16.25 -9.04
CA GLU A 136 -3.40 17.56 -8.72
C GLU A 136 -2.52 18.75 -9.12
N ASP A 137 -1.20 18.61 -8.98
CA ASP A 137 -0.21 19.64 -9.28
C ASP A 137 1.11 18.96 -9.65
N LEU A 138 1.44 18.95 -10.94
CA LEU A 138 2.68 18.39 -11.45
C LEU A 138 3.89 19.24 -11.08
N SER A 139 3.73 20.57 -10.99
CA SER A 139 4.86 21.48 -10.75
C SER A 139 5.45 21.31 -9.34
N GLY A 140 4.60 21.07 -8.34
CA GLY A 140 5.01 20.80 -6.96
C GLY A 140 5.35 19.34 -6.67
N LEU A 141 5.07 18.41 -7.58
CA LEU A 141 5.19 16.97 -7.35
C LEU A 141 6.60 16.56 -6.92
N ARG A 142 7.62 17.05 -7.62
CA ARG A 142 9.02 16.75 -7.31
C ARG A 142 9.38 17.12 -5.87
N MET A 143 9.02 18.33 -5.44
CA MET A 143 9.31 18.81 -4.09
C MET A 143 8.53 18.03 -3.03
N ARG A 144 7.25 17.72 -3.29
CA ARG A 144 6.44 16.88 -2.39
C ARG A 144 7.09 15.51 -2.19
N ARG A 145 7.52 14.85 -3.27
CA ARG A 145 8.16 13.52 -3.20
C ARG A 145 9.48 13.56 -2.44
N LEU A 146 10.36 14.50 -2.77
CA LEU A 146 11.66 14.64 -2.09
C LEU A 146 11.51 14.93 -0.59
N SER A 147 10.50 15.72 -0.19
CA SER A 147 10.24 15.98 1.25
C SER A 147 9.85 14.73 2.04
N LEU A 148 9.39 13.68 1.37
CA LEU A 148 9.00 12.40 1.97
C LEU A 148 10.07 11.30 1.82
N GLY A 149 11.24 11.64 1.29
CA GLY A 149 12.29 10.67 0.95
C GLY A 149 11.95 9.77 -0.24
N LEU A 150 10.93 10.14 -1.03
CA LEU A 150 10.61 9.46 -2.28
C LEU A 150 11.50 9.97 -3.41
N GLU A 151 11.88 9.08 -4.32
CA GLU A 151 12.60 9.46 -5.54
C GLU A 151 11.79 10.47 -6.36
N ALA A 152 12.46 11.46 -6.95
CA ALA A 152 11.81 12.35 -7.89
C ALA A 152 11.35 11.55 -9.11
N ILE A 153 10.13 11.83 -9.59
CA ILE A 153 9.73 11.41 -10.93
C ILE A 153 10.15 12.55 -11.83
N ASP A 154 11.21 12.34 -12.60
CA ASP A 154 11.51 13.23 -13.71
C ASP A 154 10.54 12.87 -14.85
N ASP A 155 10.00 13.88 -15.54
CA ASP A 155 8.97 13.74 -16.60
C ASP A 155 9.38 12.84 -17.80
N CYS A 156 10.51 12.12 -17.74
CA CYS A 156 11.17 11.47 -18.87
C CYS A 156 11.81 10.09 -18.61
N SER A 157 11.30 9.23 -17.72
CA SER A 157 11.61 7.79 -17.81
C SER A 157 10.42 6.87 -17.50
N PRO A 158 10.09 5.91 -18.40
CA PRO A 158 9.07 4.89 -18.18
C PRO A 158 9.62 3.68 -17.40
N ASP A 159 10.65 3.86 -16.58
CA ASP A 159 11.23 2.78 -15.77
C ASP A 159 10.53 2.75 -14.40
N ALA A 160 9.22 2.52 -14.44
CA ALA A 160 8.40 2.25 -13.27
C ALA A 160 8.64 0.81 -12.76
N GLU A 161 9.87 0.54 -12.31
CA GLU A 161 10.23 -0.70 -11.63
C GLU A 161 9.79 -0.66 -10.15
N MET A 162 8.55 -0.25 -9.86
CA MET A 162 7.98 -0.32 -8.50
C MET A 162 6.50 -0.71 -8.52
N CYS A 163 6.17 -1.76 -9.28
CA CYS A 163 4.92 -2.50 -9.09
C CYS A 163 5.05 -3.57 -7.99
N ASN A 164 6.09 -3.52 -7.14
CA ASN A 164 6.39 -4.59 -6.20
C ASN A 164 6.99 -4.12 -4.87
N ALA A 165 6.38 -3.11 -4.24
CA ALA A 165 6.70 -2.77 -2.84
C ALA A 165 6.37 -3.94 -1.86
N GLY A 166 5.58 -4.93 -2.29
CA GLY A 166 5.32 -6.16 -1.54
C GLY A 166 6.40 -7.25 -1.68
N SER A 167 7.26 -7.22 -2.71
CA SER A 167 8.29 -8.28 -2.90
C SER A 167 9.69 -7.91 -2.39
N ARG A 168 9.96 -6.63 -2.07
CA ARG A 168 11.27 -6.24 -1.52
C ARG A 168 11.46 -6.58 -0.03
N VAL A 169 10.41 -7.01 0.68
CA VAL A 169 10.48 -7.36 2.11
C VAL A 169 10.87 -8.83 2.34
N VAL A 170 10.86 -9.69 1.30
CA VAL A 170 11.14 -11.14 1.44
C VAL A 170 12.57 -11.50 0.99
N GLY A 171 13.48 -10.53 0.94
CA GLY A 171 14.81 -10.75 0.35
C GLY A 171 15.92 -9.92 0.96
N GLN A 172 16.26 -10.19 2.22
CA GLN A 172 17.64 -10.36 2.70
C GLN A 172 17.67 -10.82 4.17
#